data_AF-A0A6S7JE30-F1
#
_entry.id   AF-A0A6S7JE30-F1
#
_cell.length_a   1.000
_cell.length_b   1.000
_cell.length_c   1.000
_cell.angle_alpha   90.00
_cell.angle_beta   90.00
_cell.angle_gamma   90.00
#
_symmetry.space_group_name_H-M   'P 1'
#
loop_
_entity.id
_entity.type
_entity.pdbx_description
1 polymer ?
#
loop_
_entity_poly.entity_id
_entity_poly.type
_entity_poly.pdbx_seq_one_letter_code
_entity_poly.pdbx_strand_id
1 'polypeptide(L)'
;MPEDERPIANSDIPIHIGRTLAIIKPDAIDKRDEIEEIIQQHGFSILQKRQIHLTPEQTSDFYAEHYGKMFFPSLVAYISR
;
A
#
# COMPACT_ATOMS: atom_id res chain seq x y z
N MET A 1 7.93 3.24 57.16
CA MET A 1 7.91 4.11 55.97
C MET A 1 7.31 3.26 54.86
N PRO A 2 6.05 3.49 54.41
CA PRO A 2 5.55 2.87 53.21
C PRO A 2 5.93 3.78 52.03
N GLU A 3 6.68 3.23 51.09
CA GLU A 3 6.97 3.90 49.83
C GLU A 3 5.73 3.76 48.95
N ASP A 4 5.03 4.89 48.74
CA ASP A 4 3.91 5.00 47.80
C ASP A 4 4.37 4.53 46.41
N GLU A 5 3.91 3.34 45.99
CA GLU A 5 3.89 2.91 44.59
C GLU A 5 2.97 3.86 43.82
N ARG A 6 3.53 4.94 43.28
CA ARG A 6 2.81 5.82 42.35
C ARG A 6 2.52 5.04 41.07
N PRO A 7 1.29 5.09 40.53
CA PRO A 7 0.97 4.45 39.25
C PRO A 7 1.85 5.05 38.15
N ILE A 8 2.56 4.17 37.44
CA ILE A 8 3.41 4.52 36.31
C ILE A 8 2.49 5.12 35.23
N ALA A 9 2.72 6.39 34.88
CA ALA A 9 1.93 7.12 33.91
C ALA A 9 1.90 6.37 32.57
N ASN A 10 0.70 6.28 31.98
CA ASN A 10 0.46 5.71 30.66
C ASN A 10 1.50 6.25 29.68
N SER A 11 2.22 5.34 29.04
CA SER A 11 3.30 5.64 28.12
C SER A 11 2.77 6.43 26.92
N ASP A 12 3.04 7.74 26.89
CA ASP A 12 2.92 8.62 25.71
C ASP A 12 3.98 8.24 24.66
N ILE A 13 3.99 6.97 24.23
CA ILE A 13 4.78 6.53 23.10
C ILE A 13 3.98 6.95 21.87
N PRO A 14 4.48 7.89 21.03
CA PRO A 14 3.81 8.22 19.80
C PRO A 14 3.78 6.97 18.92
N ILE A 15 2.59 6.38 18.78
CA ILE A 15 2.37 5.26 17.87
C ILE A 15 2.53 5.80 16.45
N HIS A 16 3.65 5.46 15.81
CA HIS A 16 3.85 5.83 14.41
C HIS A 16 3.01 4.91 13.52
N ILE A 17 1.88 5.43 13.03
CA ILE A 17 1.03 4.72 12.08
C ILE A 17 1.64 4.86 10.69
N GLY A 18 2.33 3.81 10.25
CA GLY A 18 2.89 3.73 8.89
C GLY A 18 1.79 3.76 7.82
N ARG A 19 2.07 4.44 6.71
CA ARG A 19 1.19 4.48 5.52
C ARG A 19 1.96 3.94 4.34
N THR A 20 1.26 3.19 3.50
CA THR A 20 1.82 2.63 2.27
C THR A 20 0.80 2.72 1.13
N LEU A 21 1.28 2.63 -0.10
CA LEU A 21 0.45 2.48 -1.28
C LEU A 21 0.42 1.01 -1.69
N ALA A 22 -0.77 0.42 -1.76
CA ALA A 22 -0.99 -0.90 -2.35
C ALA A 22 -1.57 -0.75 -3.75
N ILE A 23 -1.12 -1.59 -4.69
CA ILE A 23 -1.60 -1.61 -6.08
C ILE A 23 -2.01 -3.03 -6.42
N ILE A 24 -3.28 -3.22 -6.80
CA ILE A 24 -3.77 -4.45 -7.39
C ILE A 24 -3.50 -4.39 -8.89
N LYS A 25 -2.73 -5.34 -9.41
CA LYS A 25 -2.37 -5.41 -10.84
C LYS A 25 -3.57 -5.88 -11.70
N PRO A 26 -3.57 -5.62 -13.03
CA PRO A 26 -4.72 -5.91 -13.90
C PRO A 26 -5.18 -7.37 -13.87
N ASP A 27 -4.27 -8.31 -13.67
CA ASP A 27 -4.53 -9.76 -13.62
C ASP A 27 -5.32 -10.22 -12.38
N ALA A 28 -5.36 -9.41 -11.33
CA ALA A 28 -6.00 -9.74 -10.06
C ALA A 28 -7.21 -8.84 -9.75
N ILE A 29 -7.67 -8.04 -10.73
CA ILE A 29 -8.80 -7.12 -10.56
C ILE A 29 -10.10 -7.87 -10.28
N ASP A 30 -10.29 -9.05 -10.87
CA ASP A 30 -11.43 -9.94 -10.61
C ASP A 30 -11.48 -10.44 -9.16
N LYS A 31 -10.34 -10.49 -8.48
CA LYS A 31 -10.19 -10.91 -7.08
C LYS A 31 -10.03 -9.76 -6.10
N ARG A 32 -10.26 -8.51 -6.53
CA ARG A 32 -9.98 -7.32 -5.70
C ARG A 32 -10.68 -7.36 -4.34
N ASP A 33 -11.91 -7.85 -4.27
CA ASP A 33 -12.71 -7.82 -3.05
C ASP A 33 -12.15 -8.80 -2.00
N GLU A 34 -11.72 -10.00 -2.44
CA GLU A 34 -11.03 -10.99 -1.60
C GLU A 34 -9.67 -10.47 -1.11
N ILE A 35 -8.91 -9.78 -1.98
CA ILE A 35 -7.64 -9.16 -1.62
C ILE A 35 -7.84 -8.04 -0.58
N GLU A 36 -8.85 -7.18 -0.77
CA GLU A 36 -9.19 -6.11 0.18
C GLU A 36 -9.61 -6.69 1.54
N GLU A 37 -10.34 -7.81 1.56
CA GLU A 37 -10.72 -8.51 2.79
C GLU A 37 -9.49 -9.06 3.53
N ILE A 38 -8.60 -9.75 2.83
CA ILE A 38 -7.35 -10.27 3.41
C ILE A 38 -6.52 -9.15 4.02
N ILE A 39 -6.37 -8.01 3.33
CA ILE A 39 -5.63 -6.84 3.84
C ILE A 39 -6.22 -6.36 5.16
N GLN A 40 -7.54 -6.25 5.25
CA GLN A 40 -8.24 -5.81 6.47
C GLN A 40 -8.12 -6.83 7.61
N GLN A 41 -8.23 -8.13 7.30
CA GLN A 41 -8.07 -9.20 8.28
C GLN A 41 -6.67 -9.24 8.92
N HIS A 42 -5.65 -8.78 8.20
CA HIS A 42 -4.27 -8.66 8.71
C HIS A 42 -4.02 -7.36 9.50
N GLY A 43 -5.07 -6.60 9.81
CA GLY A 43 -4.99 -5.40 10.66
C GLY A 43 -4.61 -4.11 9.95
N PHE A 44 -4.60 -4.10 8.61
CA PHE A 44 -4.44 -2.86 7.84
C PHE A 44 -5.79 -2.14 7.68
N SER A 45 -5.75 -0.82 7.60
CA SER A 45 -6.93 0.00 7.27
C SER A 45 -6.76 0.60 5.88
N ILE A 46 -7.76 0.39 5.01
CA ILE A 46 -7.81 1.00 3.68
C ILE A 46 -8.35 2.42 3.82
N LEU A 47 -7.46 3.42 3.77
CA LEU A 47 -7.84 4.83 3.95
C LEU A 47 -8.53 5.42 2.70
N GLN A 48 -8.09 5.00 1.51
CA GLN A 48 -8.61 5.47 0.24
C GLN A 48 -8.42 4.39 -0.81
N LYS A 49 -9.38 4.28 -1.73
CA LYS A 49 -9.30 3.39 -2.90
C LYS A 49 -9.64 4.14 -4.18
N ARG A 50 -8.97 3.77 -5.27
CA ARG A 50 -9.22 4.33 -6.59
C ARG A 50 -8.89 3.28 -7.66
N GLN A 51 -9.85 3.01 -8.54
CA GLN A 51 -9.64 2.20 -9.73
C GLN A 51 -9.45 3.14 -10.92
N ILE A 52 -8.34 2.95 -11.65
CA ILE A 52 -8.00 3.73 -12.84
C ILE A 52 -7.48 2.77 -13.91
N HIS A 53 -7.72 3.11 -15.17
CA HIS A 53 -7.02 2.52 -16.29
C HIS A 53 -5.93 3.51 -16.70
N LEU A 54 -4.67 3.14 -16.49
CA LEU A 54 -3.54 4.00 -16.81
C LEU A 54 -3.24 3.93 -18.30
N THR A 55 -2.97 5.08 -18.92
CA THR A 55 -2.39 5.07 -20.28
C THR A 55 -0.94 4.57 -20.25
N PRO A 56 -0.39 4.11 -21.39
CA PRO A 56 1.02 3.75 -21.46
C PRO A 56 1.97 4.88 -21.03
N GLU A 57 1.62 6.12 -21.34
CA GLU A 57 2.36 7.32 -20.95
C GLU A 57 2.35 7.49 -19.43
N GLN A 58 1.16 7.48 -18.81
CA GLN A 58 1.01 7.59 -17.36
C GLN A 58 1.72 6.45 -16.61
N THR A 59 1.69 5.25 -17.18
CA THR A 59 2.37 4.07 -16.63
C THR A 59 3.89 4.22 -16.73
N SER A 60 4.39 4.74 -17.84
CA SER A 60 5.82 5.00 -18.04
C SER A 60 6.35 6.01 -17.05
N ASP A 61 5.59 7.08 -16.80
CA ASP A 61 5.91 8.09 -15.80
C ASP A 61 5.89 7.49 -14.38
N PHE A 62 4.89 6.66 -14.06
CA PHE A 62 4.78 6.02 -12.75
C PHE A 62 5.93 5.05 -12.45
N TYR A 63 6.41 4.33 -13.47
CA TYR A 63 7.54 3.39 -13.35
C TYR A 63 8.86 3.97 -13.87
N ALA A 64 9.01 5.29 -13.93
CA ALA A 64 10.18 5.94 -14.54
C ALA A 64 11.53 5.49 -13.93
N GLU A 65 11.55 5.09 -12.65
CA GLU A 65 12.73 4.52 -11.98
C GLU A 65 13.22 3.20 -12.60
N HIS A 66 12.42 2.56 -13.44
CA HIS A 66 12.77 1.34 -14.17
C HIS A 66 13.14 1.62 -15.63
N TYR A 67 13.18 2.89 -16.05
CA TYR A 67 13.61 3.27 -17.38
C TYR A 67 15.01 2.73 -17.69
N GLY A 68 15.20 2.25 -18.92
CA GLY A 68 16.44 1.64 -19.39
C GLY A 68 16.61 0.15 -19.04
N LYS A 69 15.74 -0.43 -18.21
CA LYS A 69 15.74 -1.89 -17.97
C LYS A 69 15.05 -2.62 -19.12
N MET A 70 15.57 -3.78 -19.51
CA MET A 70 15.04 -4.57 -20.64
C MET A 70 13.55 -4.94 -20.48
N PHE A 71 13.07 -5.10 -19.24
CA PHE A 71 11.66 -5.46 -18.97
C PHE A 71 10.71 -4.26 -18.96
N PHE A 72 11.22 -3.02 -19.02
CA PHE A 72 10.42 -1.82 -18.84
C PHE A 72 9.28 -1.69 -19.88
N PRO A 73 9.52 -1.88 -21.19
CA PRO A 73 8.44 -1.82 -22.18
C PRO A 73 7.34 -2.86 -21.94
N SER A 74 7.73 -4.07 -21.53
CA SER A 74 6.78 -5.14 -21.18
C SER A 74 5.98 -4.82 -19.93
N LEU A 75 6.60 -4.20 -18.92
CA LEU A 75 5.91 -3.75 -17.70
C LEU A 75 4.88 -2.67 -18.03
N VAL A 76 5.24 -1.68 -18.85
CA VAL A 76 4.33 -0.61 -19.26
C VAL A 76 3.12 -1.19 -19.99
N ALA A 77 3.36 -2.02 -21.01
CA ALA A 77 2.29 -2.64 -21.79
C ALA A 77 1.38 -3.56 -20.95
N TYR A 78 1.94 -4.19 -19.91
CA TYR A 78 1.18 -5.06 -19.01
C TYR A 78 0.24 -4.26 -18.09
N ILE A 79 0.72 -3.17 -17.51
CA ILE A 79 -0.05 -2.36 -16.56
C ILE A 79 -1.10 -1.50 -17.27
N SER A 80 -0.81 -1.02 -18.48
CA SER A 80 -1.71 -0.15 -19.26
C SER A 80 -2.74 -0.91 -20.13
N ARG A 81 -2.94 -2.21 -19.87
CA ARG A 81 -3.83 -3.05 -20.67
C ARG A 81 -5.30 -2.93 -20.25
#